data_AF-A0A835UYS3-F1
#
_entry.id   AF-A0A835UYS3-F1
#
_cell.length_a   1.000
_cell.length_b   1.000
_cell.length_c   1.000
_cell.angle_alpha   90.00
_cell.angle_beta   90.00
_cell.angle_gamma   90.00
#
_symmetry.space_group_name_H-M   'P 1'
#
loop_
_entity.id
_entity.type
_entity.pdbx_description
1 polymer ?
#
loop_
_entity_poly.entity_id
_entity_poly.type
_entity_poly.pdbx_seq_one_letter_code
_entity_poly.pdbx_strand_id
1 'polypeptide(L)'
;MVSPLAAIVHNSGALRESAASGFLVYPLFSYYSYHGPVFRVMLQVCRGHLQDNSNYGFISYCNKCGHSQTFHWAELGQITCSCCNGMVCHSMVLSGPLWTGPLHDTSFVSEMLTLARDWGWACKSKKCFDLEKLLNQMVDESEPRLPPGYIKLDEIARRAKINTPPASAIITALKEQGYAACRSHIIPNAIKTDCPISSCMSTARELQGERYINHLQMPV
;
A
#
# COMPACT_ATOMS: atom_id res chain seq x y z
N MET A 1 7.72 -12.20 -1.38
CA MET A 1 6.51 -11.36 -1.36
C MET A 1 5.66 -11.52 -0.10
N VAL A 2 6.24 -11.96 1.02
CA VAL A 2 5.47 -12.49 2.17
C VAL A 2 5.19 -11.44 3.27
N SER A 3 5.73 -10.23 3.18
CA SER A 3 5.64 -9.24 4.27
C SER A 3 4.40 -8.31 4.29
N PRO A 4 3.73 -7.94 3.17
CA PRO A 4 2.54 -7.07 3.23
C PRO A 4 1.29 -7.77 3.76
N LEU A 5 1.27 -9.11 3.75
CA LEU A 5 0.07 -9.89 3.99
C LEU A 5 -0.31 -9.95 5.46
N ALA A 6 0.61 -9.73 6.40
CA ALA A 6 0.31 -9.99 7.81
C ALA A 6 -0.80 -9.07 8.37
N ALA A 7 -0.75 -7.75 8.16
CA ALA A 7 -1.82 -6.85 8.63
C ALA A 7 -3.17 -7.17 7.97
N ILE A 8 -3.14 -7.41 6.65
CA ILE A 8 -4.31 -7.81 5.87
C ILE A 8 -4.89 -9.14 6.38
N VAL A 9 -4.04 -10.13 6.65
CA VAL A 9 -4.43 -11.46 7.16
C VAL A 9 -5.00 -11.35 8.57
N HIS A 10 -4.44 -10.51 9.45
CA HIS A 10 -4.99 -10.30 10.79
C HIS A 10 -6.38 -9.64 10.74
N ASN A 11 -6.55 -8.61 9.90
CA ASN A 11 -7.86 -7.99 9.67
C ASN A 11 -8.86 -9.02 9.13
N SER A 12 -8.41 -9.90 8.24
CA SER A 12 -9.23 -10.97 7.67
C SER A 12 -9.69 -11.99 8.71
N GLY A 13 -8.80 -12.39 9.62
CA GLY A 13 -9.12 -13.32 10.71
C GLY A 13 -10.18 -12.74 11.64
N ALA A 14 -9.97 -11.51 12.11
CA ALA A 14 -10.92 -10.81 12.96
C ALA A 14 -12.28 -10.60 12.27
N LEU A 15 -12.28 -10.30 10.97
CA LEU A 15 -13.52 -10.18 10.18
C LEU A 15 -14.30 -11.48 10.13
N ARG A 16 -13.64 -12.61 9.87
CA ARG A 16 -14.31 -13.92 9.83
C ARG A 16 -14.91 -14.29 11.17
N GLU A 17 -14.15 -14.12 12.26
CA GLU A 17 -14.60 -14.47 13.62
C GLU A 17 -15.76 -13.58 14.09
N SER A 18 -15.67 -12.27 13.84
CA SER A 18 -16.73 -11.31 14.18
C SER A 18 -18.01 -11.59 13.41
N ALA A 19 -17.92 -11.87 12.10
CA ALA A 19 -19.08 -12.18 11.26
C ALA A 19 -19.82 -13.44 11.73
N ALA A 20 -19.09 -14.49 12.12
CA ALA A 20 -19.68 -15.70 12.69
C ALA A 20 -20.44 -15.43 14.01
N SER A 21 -20.10 -14.34 14.70
CA SER A 21 -20.67 -13.93 15.98
C SER A 21 -21.72 -12.82 15.86
N GLY A 22 -22.12 -12.42 14.64
CA GLY A 22 -23.10 -11.35 14.41
C GLY A 22 -22.54 -9.92 14.64
N PHE A 23 -21.23 -9.76 14.47
CA PHE A 23 -20.54 -8.48 14.54
C PHE A 23 -19.86 -8.13 13.22
N LEU A 24 -19.65 -6.83 13.05
CA LEU A 24 -18.85 -6.24 11.99
C LEU A 24 -17.60 -5.61 12.61
N VAL A 25 -16.49 -5.69 11.89
CA VAL A 25 -15.24 -5.03 12.29
C VAL A 25 -14.72 -4.12 11.21
N TYR A 26 -14.27 -2.94 11.62
CA TYR A 26 -13.67 -1.93 10.75
C TYR A 26 -12.28 -1.59 11.27
N PRO A 27 -11.23 -1.71 10.45
CA PRO A 27 -9.89 -1.26 10.85
C PRO A 27 -9.85 0.26 11.04
N LEU A 28 -9.48 0.69 12.24
CA LEU A 28 -9.23 2.11 12.54
C LEU A 28 -7.80 2.50 12.19
N PHE A 29 -6.83 1.64 12.52
CA PHE A 29 -5.47 1.72 11.99
C PHE A 29 -4.76 0.37 12.14
N SER A 30 -3.74 0.16 11.29
CA SER A 30 -2.88 -1.02 11.34
C SER A 30 -1.41 -0.59 11.41
N TYR A 31 -0.64 -1.12 12.35
CA TYR A 31 0.76 -0.77 12.57
C TYR A 31 1.68 -1.99 12.50
N TYR A 32 2.79 -1.84 11.79
CA TYR A 32 3.88 -2.80 11.74
C TYR A 32 5.18 -2.20 12.30
N SER A 33 5.78 -2.87 13.28
CA SER A 33 7.09 -2.51 13.82
C SER A 33 8.20 -3.35 13.19
N TYR A 34 9.29 -2.70 12.75
CA TYR A 34 10.45 -3.39 12.17
C TYR A 34 11.33 -4.10 13.22
N HIS A 35 11.43 -3.55 14.43
CA HIS A 35 12.36 -4.02 15.48
C HIS A 35 11.85 -5.19 16.33
N GLY A 36 10.65 -5.68 16.03
CA GLY A 36 10.09 -6.94 16.51
C GLY A 36 8.85 -7.18 15.67
N PRO A 37 8.59 -8.39 15.13
CA PRO A 37 7.54 -8.66 14.14
C PRO A 37 6.13 -8.60 14.79
N VAL A 38 5.82 -7.45 15.37
CA VAL A 38 4.59 -7.15 16.08
C VAL A 38 3.73 -6.38 15.10
N PHE A 39 2.60 -7.00 14.78
CA PHE A 39 1.51 -6.38 14.06
C PHE A 39 0.47 -5.96 15.09
N ARG A 40 0.05 -4.70 15.04
CA ARG A 40 -1.03 -4.18 15.87
C ARG A 40 -2.12 -3.67 14.97
N VAL A 41 -3.35 -4.01 15.30
CA VAL A 41 -4.53 -3.50 14.61
C VAL A 41 -5.48 -3.01 15.69
N MET A 42 -6.01 -1.81 15.50
CA MET A 42 -7.17 -1.34 16.25
C MET A 42 -8.41 -1.52 15.38
N LEU A 43 -9.41 -2.21 15.92
CA LEU A 43 -10.65 -2.51 15.23
C LEU A 43 -11.82 -1.86 15.97
N GLN A 44 -12.72 -1.22 15.23
CA GLN A 44 -14.03 -0.86 15.73
C GLN A 44 -14.98 -2.04 15.54
N VAL A 45 -15.59 -2.52 16.62
CA VAL A 45 -16.55 -3.62 16.58
C VAL A 45 -17.97 -3.06 16.66
N CYS A 46 -18.79 -3.36 15.67
CA CYS A 46 -20.20 -2.95 15.60
C CYS A 46 -21.10 -4.19 15.59
N ARG A 47 -22.30 -4.10 16.15
CA ARG A 47 -23.33 -5.14 15.95
C ARG A 47 -23.88 -5.05 14.53
N GLY A 48 -23.97 -6.17 13.83
CA GLY A 48 -24.51 -6.20 12.48
C GLY A 48 -24.11 -7.46 11.72
N HIS A 49 -24.77 -7.67 10.59
CA HIS A 49 -24.40 -8.72 9.65
C HIS A 49 -23.66 -8.12 8.46
N LEU A 50 -22.70 -8.87 7.90
CA LEU A 50 -22.04 -8.52 6.65
C LEU A 50 -23.08 -8.45 5.53
N GLN A 51 -23.54 -7.24 5.22
CA GLN A 51 -24.43 -6.99 4.07
C GLN A 51 -23.62 -6.73 2.80
N ASP A 52 -22.42 -6.17 2.94
CA ASP A 52 -21.51 -5.88 1.84
C ASP A 52 -20.12 -6.47 2.12
N ASN A 53 -19.69 -7.39 1.24
CA ASN A 53 -18.38 -8.04 1.30
C ASN A 53 -17.33 -7.28 0.45
N SER A 54 -17.58 -6.00 0.13
CA SER A 54 -16.71 -5.18 -0.73
C SER A 54 -15.25 -5.16 -0.27
N ASN A 55 -15.01 -5.10 1.03
CA ASN A 55 -13.64 -5.08 1.57
C ASN A 55 -13.06 -6.47 1.85
N TYR A 56 -13.73 -7.54 1.41
CA TYR A 56 -13.31 -8.92 1.60
C TYR A 56 -13.24 -9.68 0.27
N GLY A 57 -12.02 -9.79 -0.26
CA GLY A 57 -11.79 -10.29 -1.61
C GLY A 57 -10.44 -10.95 -1.79
N PHE A 58 -9.94 -10.92 -3.01
CA PHE A 58 -8.71 -11.58 -3.41
C PHE A 58 -7.76 -10.58 -4.03
N ILE A 59 -6.46 -10.82 -3.91
CA ILE A 59 -5.42 -10.06 -4.58
C ILE A 59 -4.71 -11.00 -5.54
N SER A 60 -4.68 -10.65 -6.83
CA SER A 60 -3.81 -11.30 -7.80
C SER A 60 -2.46 -10.59 -7.87
N TYR A 61 -1.41 -11.35 -8.16
CA TYR A 61 -0.10 -10.83 -8.46
C TYR A 61 0.57 -11.67 -9.55
N CYS A 62 1.07 -11.03 -10.61
CA CYS A 62 1.81 -11.72 -11.65
C CYS A 62 3.33 -11.63 -11.42
N ASN A 63 3.98 -12.76 -11.18
CA ASN A 63 5.44 -12.83 -11.01
C ASN A 63 6.22 -12.35 -12.24
N LYS A 64 5.65 -12.52 -13.44
CA LYS A 64 6.28 -12.14 -14.71
C LYS A 64 6.35 -10.63 -14.89
N CYS A 65 5.22 -9.91 -14.82
CA CYS A 65 5.17 -8.46 -15.10
C CYS A 65 5.06 -7.58 -13.84
N GLY A 66 4.70 -8.14 -12.69
CA GLY A 66 4.53 -7.41 -11.42
C GLY A 66 3.17 -6.72 -11.28
N HIS A 67 2.25 -6.94 -12.21
CA HIS A 67 0.89 -6.42 -12.13
C HIS A 67 0.15 -7.07 -10.96
N SER A 68 -0.62 -6.26 -10.23
CA SER A 68 -1.43 -6.69 -9.10
C SER A 68 -2.79 -6.00 -9.16
N GLN A 69 -3.83 -6.74 -8.79
CA GLN A 69 -5.20 -6.26 -8.84
C GLN A 69 -6.05 -6.98 -7.78
N THR A 70 -7.07 -6.30 -7.26
CA THR A 70 -8.07 -6.86 -6.34
C THR A 70 -9.28 -7.40 -7.09
N PHE A 71 -9.89 -8.47 -6.57
CA PHE A 71 -11.08 -9.10 -7.14
C PHE A 71 -12.08 -9.45 -6.05
N HIS A 72 -13.36 -9.27 -6.33
CA HIS A 72 -14.45 -9.81 -5.54
C HIS A 72 -14.75 -11.26 -5.95
N TRP A 73 -15.58 -11.93 -5.15
CA TRP A 73 -15.99 -13.32 -5.39
C TRP A 73 -16.58 -13.56 -6.78
N ALA A 74 -17.40 -12.62 -7.28
CA ALA A 74 -18.04 -12.74 -8.59
C ALA A 74 -17.06 -12.62 -9.77
N GLU A 75 -15.87 -12.08 -9.54
CA GLU A 75 -14.88 -11.77 -10.59
C GLU A 75 -13.76 -12.81 -10.69
N LEU A 76 -13.78 -13.85 -9.84
CA LEU A 76 -12.72 -14.87 -9.78
C LEU A 76 -12.51 -15.59 -11.13
N GLY A 77 -13.56 -15.76 -11.92
CA GLY A 77 -13.46 -16.36 -13.27
C GLY A 77 -12.85 -15.45 -14.34
N GLN A 78 -12.68 -14.16 -14.04
CA GLN A 78 -12.24 -13.13 -14.99
C GLN A 78 -10.77 -12.72 -14.80
N ILE A 79 -10.07 -13.36 -13.87
CA ILE A 79 -8.69 -12.99 -13.52
C ILE A 79 -7.77 -13.29 -14.72
N THR A 80 -7.16 -12.25 -15.27
CA THR A 80 -6.23 -12.34 -16.40
C THR A 80 -5.03 -11.42 -16.21
N CYS A 81 -3.94 -11.68 -16.94
CA CYS A 81 -2.81 -10.75 -17.04
C CYS A 81 -2.60 -10.32 -18.49
N SER A 82 -2.52 -9.02 -18.73
CA SER A 82 -2.19 -8.45 -20.04
C SER A 82 -0.83 -8.94 -20.59
N CYS A 83 0.11 -9.25 -19.69
CA CYS A 83 1.44 -9.78 -20.00
C CYS A 83 1.48 -11.19 -20.62
N CYS A 84 0.33 -11.85 -20.66
CA CYS A 84 0.15 -13.22 -21.11
C CYS A 84 -0.68 -13.30 -22.41
N ASN A 85 -0.99 -12.16 -23.08
CA ASN A 85 -1.63 -12.08 -24.40
C ASN A 85 -2.87 -12.99 -24.55
N GLY A 86 -3.72 -13.06 -23.51
CA GLY A 86 -4.93 -13.89 -23.52
C GLY A 86 -4.72 -15.38 -23.26
N MET A 87 -3.48 -15.83 -23.03
CA MET A 87 -3.18 -17.20 -22.58
C MET A 87 -3.20 -17.32 -21.05
N VAL A 88 -3.36 -18.54 -20.56
CA VAL A 88 -3.30 -18.85 -19.11
C VAL A 88 -1.93 -18.44 -18.56
N CYS A 89 -1.96 -17.52 -17.61
CA CYS A 89 -0.77 -16.94 -17.02
C CYS A 89 -0.30 -17.77 -15.82
N HIS A 90 0.51 -18.80 -16.06
CA HIS A 90 1.06 -19.69 -15.01
C HIS A 90 1.89 -18.97 -13.94
N SER A 91 2.30 -17.73 -14.21
CA SER A 91 3.05 -16.89 -13.27
C SER A 91 2.16 -16.08 -12.33
N MET A 92 0.84 -16.16 -12.47
CA MET A 92 -0.13 -15.43 -11.65
C MET A 92 -0.43 -16.21 -10.37
N VAL A 93 -0.36 -15.51 -9.24
CA VAL A 93 -0.67 -16.03 -7.91
C VAL A 93 -1.90 -15.30 -7.41
N LEU A 94 -2.85 -16.05 -6.88
CA LEU A 94 -4.04 -15.52 -6.23
C LEU A 94 -3.91 -15.70 -4.72
N SER A 95 -4.12 -14.63 -3.96
CA SER A 95 -4.12 -14.65 -2.49
C SER A 95 -5.47 -14.23 -1.96
N GLY A 96 -6.06 -15.02 -1.07
CA GLY A 96 -7.33 -14.70 -0.42
C GLY A 96 -8.14 -15.92 0.01
N PRO A 97 -9.36 -15.71 0.52
CA PRO A 97 -9.98 -14.39 0.68
C PRO A 97 -9.41 -13.63 1.88
N LEU A 98 -9.23 -12.32 1.72
CA LEU A 98 -8.55 -11.43 2.65
C LEU A 98 -9.13 -10.00 2.63
N TRP A 99 -8.77 -9.19 3.61
CA TRP A 99 -9.14 -7.78 3.69
C TRP A 99 -8.49 -6.97 2.56
N THR A 100 -9.30 -6.44 1.66
CA THR A 100 -8.88 -5.62 0.51
C THR A 100 -9.20 -4.14 0.68
N GLY A 101 -9.87 -3.76 1.76
CA GLY A 101 -10.23 -2.38 2.07
C GLY A 101 -9.11 -1.54 2.68
N PRO A 102 -9.41 -0.29 3.07
CA PRO A 102 -8.48 0.59 3.75
C PRO A 102 -7.92 -0.01 5.05
N LEU A 103 -6.67 0.29 5.37
CA LEU A 103 -6.02 -0.15 6.62
C LEU A 103 -6.18 0.85 7.77
N HIS A 104 -6.56 2.08 7.42
CA HIS A 104 -6.64 3.22 8.32
C HIS A 104 -7.90 4.01 8.02
N ASP A 105 -8.57 4.45 9.08
CA ASP A 105 -9.60 5.47 9.01
C ASP A 105 -8.95 6.86 9.08
N THR A 106 -9.13 7.66 8.04
CA THR A 106 -8.49 8.98 7.92
C THR A 106 -8.86 9.89 9.09
N SER A 107 -10.13 9.88 9.50
CA SER A 107 -10.64 10.77 10.54
C SER A 107 -10.05 10.41 11.90
N PHE A 108 -10.02 9.12 12.22
CA PHE A 108 -9.48 8.57 13.45
C PHE A 108 -7.97 8.82 13.56
N VAL A 109 -7.20 8.55 12.50
CA VAL A 109 -5.74 8.78 12.50
C VAL A 109 -5.42 10.27 12.58
N SER A 110 -6.23 11.14 11.95
CA SER A 110 -6.06 12.60 12.04
C SER A 110 -6.34 13.13 13.45
N GLU A 111 -7.33 12.57 14.14
CA GLU A 111 -7.60 12.88 15.55
C GLU A 111 -6.44 12.40 16.44
N MET A 112 -5.94 11.19 16.24
CA MET A 112 -4.75 10.68 16.94
C MET A 112 -3.54 11.60 16.76
N LEU A 113 -3.33 12.12 15.55
CA LEU A 113 -2.24 13.07 15.26
C LEU A 113 -2.43 14.39 16.00
N THR A 114 -3.65 14.89 16.10
CA THR A 114 -3.98 16.11 16.84
C THR A 114 -3.70 15.93 18.33
N LEU A 115 -4.21 14.85 18.93
CA LEU A 115 -3.96 14.52 20.33
C LEU A 115 -2.47 14.32 20.64
N ALA A 116 -1.73 13.66 19.73
CA ALA A 116 -0.30 13.47 19.89
C ALA A 116 0.48 14.80 19.90
N ARG A 117 0.01 15.81 19.16
CA ARG A 117 0.58 17.17 19.19
C ARG A 117 0.24 17.87 20.51
N ASP A 118 -1.01 17.81 20.93
CA ASP A 118 -1.49 18.46 22.17
C ASP A 118 -0.80 17.91 23.42
N TRP A 119 -0.55 16.60 23.46
CA TRP A 119 0.16 15.94 24.55
C TRP A 119 1.70 16.06 24.46
N GLY A 120 2.21 16.68 23.40
CA GLY A 120 3.65 16.83 23.19
C GLY A 120 4.39 15.54 22.84
N TRP A 121 3.68 14.50 22.39
CA TRP A 121 4.26 13.23 21.94
C TRP A 121 4.81 13.32 20.51
N ALA A 122 4.32 14.27 19.72
CA ALA A 122 4.87 14.65 18.43
C ALA A 122 6.26 15.32 18.61
N CYS A 123 7.30 14.51 18.78
CA CYS A 123 8.64 15.01 19.04
C CYS A 123 9.41 15.25 17.75
N LYS A 124 9.81 16.50 17.49
CA LYS A 124 10.59 16.91 16.30
C LYS A 124 12.09 16.61 16.40
N SER A 125 12.54 15.99 17.49
CA SER A 125 13.95 15.69 17.73
C SER A 125 14.37 14.42 16.98
N LYS A 126 15.51 14.46 16.28
CA LYS A 126 16.11 13.31 15.56
C LYS A 126 16.36 12.05 16.41
N LYS A 127 16.28 12.16 17.75
CA LYS A 127 16.47 11.03 18.69
C LYS A 127 15.17 10.32 19.08
N CYS A 128 14.00 10.89 18.77
CA CYS A 128 12.71 10.29 19.10
C CYS A 128 12.14 9.57 17.87
N PHE A 129 11.35 8.51 18.11
CA PHE A 129 10.49 7.95 17.08
C PHE A 129 9.54 9.06 16.61
N ASP A 130 9.64 9.44 15.34
CA ASP A 130 8.83 10.52 14.77
C ASP A 130 7.39 10.02 14.56
N LEU A 131 6.64 9.96 15.67
CA LEU A 131 5.24 9.57 15.71
C LEU A 131 4.41 10.45 14.78
N GLU A 132 4.73 11.74 14.72
CA GLU A 132 4.07 12.67 13.82
C GLU A 132 4.28 12.26 12.36
N LYS A 133 5.51 11.94 11.95
CA LYS A 133 5.77 11.42 10.60
C LYS A 133 5.06 10.09 10.32
N LEU A 134 5.01 9.17 11.30
CA LEU A 134 4.28 7.92 11.14
C LEU A 134 2.79 8.18 10.90
N LEU A 135 2.16 8.99 11.74
CA LEU A 135 0.73 9.28 11.65
C LEU A 135 0.38 10.04 10.36
N ASN A 136 1.19 11.03 9.96
CA ASN A 136 1.02 11.69 8.65
C ASN A 136 1.11 10.67 7.50
N GLN A 137 2.03 9.71 7.60
CA GLN A 137 2.15 8.66 6.60
C GLN A 137 0.93 7.71 6.59
N MET A 138 0.37 7.37 7.75
CA MET A 138 -0.88 6.60 7.83
C MET A 138 -2.08 7.37 7.26
N VAL A 139 -2.13 8.69 7.45
CA VAL A 139 -3.12 9.57 6.80
C VAL A 139 -2.96 9.51 5.28
N ASP A 140 -1.74 9.68 4.74
CA ASP A 140 -1.50 9.58 3.30
C ASP A 140 -1.90 8.19 2.73
N GLU A 141 -1.71 7.12 3.50
CA GLU A 141 -2.12 5.76 3.13
C GLU A 141 -3.61 5.49 3.20
N SER A 142 -4.39 6.37 3.83
CA SER A 142 -5.85 6.24 3.94
C SER A 142 -6.60 6.74 2.69
N GLU A 143 -5.89 7.26 1.69
CA GLU A 143 -6.46 7.68 0.40
C GLU A 143 -7.25 6.52 -0.27
N PRO A 144 -8.56 6.70 -0.52
CA PRO A 144 -9.44 5.64 -1.03
C PRO A 144 -9.02 5.04 -2.38
N ARG A 145 -8.32 5.80 -3.22
CA ARG A 145 -7.85 5.30 -4.52
C ARG A 145 -6.69 4.30 -4.39
N LEU A 146 -6.00 4.26 -3.25
CA LEU A 146 -4.84 3.39 -3.08
C LEU A 146 -5.27 1.93 -2.93
N PRO A 147 -4.77 1.02 -3.79
CA PRO A 147 -5.05 -0.40 -3.64
C PRO A 147 -4.32 -0.99 -2.43
N PRO A 148 -4.77 -2.16 -1.91
CA PRO A 148 -4.05 -2.86 -0.86
C PRO A 148 -2.66 -3.31 -1.34
N GLY A 149 -1.71 -3.36 -0.40
CA GLY A 149 -0.33 -3.73 -0.68
C GLY A 149 0.60 -2.54 -0.90
N TYR A 150 1.76 -2.80 -1.49
CA TYR A 150 2.77 -1.79 -1.84
C TYR A 150 3.70 -2.35 -2.92
N ILE A 151 4.41 -1.45 -3.61
CA ILE A 151 5.43 -1.77 -4.60
C ILE A 151 6.78 -1.32 -4.04
N LYS A 152 7.75 -2.24 -3.96
CA LYS A 152 9.12 -1.88 -3.57
C LYS A 152 9.77 -1.07 -4.69
N LEU A 153 10.48 -0.01 -4.34
CA LEU A 153 11.19 0.81 -5.33
C LEU A 153 12.26 0.00 -6.08
N ASP A 154 12.94 -0.90 -5.37
CA ASP A 154 13.93 -1.81 -5.99
C ASP A 154 13.28 -2.75 -7.01
N GLU A 155 12.01 -3.11 -6.82
CA GLU A 155 11.29 -3.95 -7.79
C GLU A 155 10.95 -3.16 -9.06
N ILE A 156 10.57 -1.88 -8.92
CA ILE A 156 10.38 -0.98 -10.07
C ILE A 156 11.70 -0.82 -10.82
N ALA A 157 12.79 -0.52 -10.11
CA ALA A 157 14.11 -0.29 -10.68
C ALA A 157 14.65 -1.53 -11.40
N ARG A 158 14.56 -2.70 -10.75
CA ARG A 158 14.96 -4.00 -11.31
C ARG A 158 14.21 -4.32 -12.60
N ARG A 159 12.89 -4.11 -12.64
CA ARG A 159 12.07 -4.37 -13.82
C ARG A 159 12.31 -3.34 -14.94
N ALA A 160 12.52 -2.08 -14.57
CA ALA A 160 12.83 -1.01 -15.51
C ALA A 160 14.26 -1.08 -16.07
N LYS A 161 15.16 -1.84 -15.42
CA LYS A 161 16.61 -1.95 -15.69
C LYS A 161 17.35 -0.64 -15.47
N ILE A 162 17.05 0.03 -14.35
CA ILE A 162 17.59 1.34 -13.99
C ILE A 162 18.11 1.33 -12.55
N ASN A 163 18.82 2.39 -12.16
CA ASN A 163 19.13 2.65 -10.76
C ASN A 163 17.86 3.07 -10.00
N THR A 164 17.75 2.68 -8.73
CA THR A 164 16.60 3.02 -7.89
C THR A 164 16.49 4.54 -7.73
N PRO A 165 15.43 5.18 -8.27
CA PRO A 165 15.24 6.61 -8.10
C PRO A 165 14.73 6.93 -6.68
N PRO A 166 14.87 8.18 -6.21
CA PRO A 166 14.39 8.57 -4.89
C PRO A 166 12.88 8.41 -4.78
N ALA A 167 12.41 7.86 -3.65
CA ALA A 167 10.98 7.66 -3.39
C ALA A 167 10.14 8.93 -3.60
N SER A 168 10.64 10.07 -3.13
CA SER A 168 9.95 11.36 -3.26
C SER A 168 9.81 11.81 -4.72
N ALA A 169 10.81 11.55 -5.57
CA ALA A 169 10.78 11.93 -6.98
C ALA A 169 9.72 11.12 -7.73
N ILE A 170 9.70 9.79 -7.55
CA ILE A 170 8.64 8.95 -8.14
C ILE A 170 7.25 9.37 -7.65
N ILE A 171 7.07 9.54 -6.33
CA ILE A 171 5.76 9.90 -5.77
C ILE A 171 5.26 11.23 -6.35
N THR A 172 6.15 12.22 -6.49
CA THR A 172 5.80 13.53 -7.05
C THR A 172 5.38 13.39 -8.51
N ALA A 173 6.19 12.73 -9.33
CA ALA A 173 5.87 12.51 -10.75
C ALA A 173 4.56 11.73 -10.95
N LEU A 174 4.31 10.69 -10.13
CA LEU A 174 3.05 9.95 -10.19
C LEU A 174 1.84 10.83 -9.84
N LYS A 175 1.96 11.69 -8.81
CA LYS A 175 0.91 12.64 -8.43
C LYS A 175 0.66 13.68 -9.54
N GLU A 176 1.71 14.18 -10.17
CA GLU A 176 1.62 15.11 -11.32
C GLU A 176 0.93 14.47 -12.53
N GLN A 177 1.09 13.15 -12.71
CA GLN A 177 0.36 12.36 -13.72
C GLN A 177 -1.10 12.03 -13.31
N GLY A 178 -1.55 12.45 -12.13
CA GLY A 178 -2.92 12.26 -11.62
C GLY A 178 -3.14 10.99 -10.80
N TYR A 179 -2.12 10.15 -10.61
CA TYR A 179 -2.21 8.94 -9.79
C TYR A 179 -2.20 9.27 -8.29
N ALA A 180 -2.86 8.43 -7.50
CA ALA A 180 -2.64 8.41 -6.06
C ALA A 180 -1.28 7.76 -5.78
N ALA A 181 -0.44 8.40 -4.96
CA ALA A 181 0.84 7.82 -4.56
C ALA A 181 1.27 8.28 -3.17
N CYS A 182 1.75 7.36 -2.34
CA CYS A 182 2.34 7.66 -1.04
C CYS A 182 3.44 6.67 -0.66
N ARG A 183 4.15 6.93 0.44
CA ARG A 183 5.13 5.98 1.01
C ARG A 183 4.42 4.92 1.84
N SER A 184 4.95 3.70 1.86
CA SER A 184 4.47 2.63 2.73
C SER A 184 5.06 2.70 4.14
N HIS A 185 4.23 2.73 5.19
CA HIS A 185 4.65 2.72 6.59
C HIS A 185 5.18 1.34 6.98
N ILE A 186 4.80 0.30 6.23
CA ILE A 186 5.21 -1.09 6.44
C ILE A 186 6.68 -1.27 6.03
N ILE A 187 7.11 -0.67 4.91
CA ILE A 187 8.48 -0.78 4.40
C ILE A 187 8.99 0.59 3.92
N PRO A 188 10.13 1.08 4.45
CA PRO A 188 10.67 2.40 4.09
C PRO A 188 10.94 2.60 2.59
N ASN A 189 11.41 1.57 1.87
CA ASN A 189 11.74 1.62 0.44
C ASN A 189 10.60 1.12 -0.45
N ALA A 190 9.36 1.48 -0.13
CA ALA A 190 8.18 1.09 -0.88
C ALA A 190 7.15 2.22 -0.99
N ILE A 191 6.39 2.18 -2.06
CA ILE A 191 5.31 3.13 -2.35
C ILE A 191 3.98 2.38 -2.50
N LYS A 192 2.88 3.06 -2.20
CA LYS A 192 1.53 2.64 -2.59
C LYS A 192 1.07 3.54 -3.72
N THR A 193 0.42 2.97 -4.74
CA THR A 193 -0.12 3.73 -5.86
C THR A 193 -1.18 2.93 -6.60
N ASP A 194 -2.16 3.62 -7.18
CA ASP A 194 -3.11 3.08 -8.17
C ASP A 194 -2.51 3.00 -9.59
N CYS A 195 -1.30 3.53 -9.78
CA CYS A 195 -0.58 3.47 -11.04
C CYS A 195 -0.14 2.03 -11.37
N PRO A 196 -0.46 1.52 -12.58
CA PRO A 196 0.03 0.22 -13.03
C PRO A 196 1.56 0.16 -13.03
N ILE A 197 2.12 -1.01 -12.67
CA ILE A 197 3.58 -1.20 -12.63
C ILE A 197 4.29 -0.80 -13.93
N SER A 198 3.64 -0.96 -15.08
CA SER A 198 4.15 -0.53 -16.39
C SER A 198 4.38 0.98 -16.46
N SER A 199 3.41 1.75 -16.00
CA SER A 199 3.45 3.21 -15.97
C SER A 199 4.44 3.71 -14.89
N CYS A 200 4.53 3.01 -13.76
CA CYS A 200 5.58 3.26 -12.76
C CYS A 200 6.99 3.07 -13.34
N MET A 201 7.20 2.03 -14.17
CA MET A 201 8.49 1.81 -14.84
C MET A 201 8.82 2.92 -15.84
N SER A 202 7.86 3.37 -16.65
CA SER A 202 8.05 4.46 -17.59
C SER A 202 8.43 5.76 -16.88
N THR A 203 7.67 6.14 -15.85
CA THR A 203 7.95 7.31 -15.01
C THR A 203 9.34 7.24 -14.38
N ALA A 204 9.75 6.06 -13.91
CA ALA A 204 11.07 5.89 -13.31
C ALA A 204 12.21 6.05 -14.33
N ARG A 205 12.01 5.66 -15.60
CA ARG A 205 13.00 5.87 -16.68
C ARG A 205 13.13 7.34 -17.07
N GLU A 206 12.02 8.06 -17.15
CA GLU A 206 11.99 9.50 -17.45
C GLU A 206 12.80 10.28 -16.41
N LEU A 207 12.53 10.03 -15.12
CA LEU A 207 13.28 10.65 -14.01
C LEU A 207 14.78 10.35 -14.04
N GLN A 208 15.19 9.18 -14.54
CA GLN A 208 16.60 8.87 -14.70
C GLN A 208 17.21 9.69 -15.86
N GLY A 209 16.51 9.81 -16.99
CA GLY A 209 16.93 10.62 -18.13
C GLY A 209 17.13 12.09 -17.78
N GLU A 210 16.19 12.68 -17.04
CA GLU A 210 16.29 14.08 -16.56
C GLU A 210 17.50 14.30 -15.64
N ARG A 211 17.81 13.33 -14.77
CA ARG A 211 19.01 13.39 -13.91
C ARG A 211 20.29 13.37 -14.72
N TYR A 212 20.37 12.58 -15.80
CA TYR A 212 21.53 12.59 -16.68
C TYR A 212 21.71 13.93 -17.39
N ILE A 213 20.62 14.55 -17.87
CA ILE A 213 20.66 15.85 -18.53
C ILE A 213 21.11 16.95 -17.55
N ASN A 214 20.54 16.98 -16.35
CA ASN A 214 20.90 17.95 -15.32
C ASN A 214 22.36 17.79 -14.85
N HIS A 215 22.89 16.57 -14.79
CA HIS A 215 24.31 16.34 -14.48
C HIS A 215 25.25 16.80 -15.59
N LEU A 216 24.82 16.79 -16.86
CA LEU A 216 25.61 17.27 -17.99
C LEU A 216 25.63 18.81 -18.13
N GLN A 217 24.72 19.51 -17.43
CA GLN A 217 24.61 20.98 -17.46
C GLN A 217 25.24 21.67 -16.24
N MET A 218 25.88 20.95 -15.33
CA MET A 218 26.61 21.58 -14.22
C MET A 218 27.95 22.13 -14.73
N PRO A 219 28.24 23.44 -14.59
CA PRO A 219 29.55 23.98 -14.95
C PRO A 219 30.61 23.41 -14.00
N VAL A 220 31.74 23.00 -14.58
CA VAL A 220 32.95 22.56 -13.88
C VAL A 220 33.55 23.72 -13.08
#